data_AF-A0A963HC36-F1
#
_entry.id   AF-A0A963HC36-F1
#
_cell.length_a   1.000
_cell.length_b   1.000
_cell.length_c   1.000
_cell.angle_alpha   90.00
_cell.angle_beta   90.00
_cell.angle_gamma   90.00
#
_symmetry.space_group_name_H-M   'P 1'
#
loop_
_entity.id
_entity.type
_entity.pdbx_description
1 polymer ?
#
loop_
_entity_poly.entity_id
_entity_poly.type
_entity_poly.pdbx_seq_one_letter_code
_entity_poly.pdbx_strand_id
1 'polypeptide(L)'
;GGMEEDGIENNFPATFRTRETADLFLVLIMHLLKDGGRAALVLPDGTLFGEGIKTRIKEQLLTTCNLHTIVRLPNGVFNPYTGIKTNLLFFTKGTPTEEVWFYEHPYPPGVKNYNKTRPMRIEEFDAEKSWWNDRVENKYAWRVSADDIKARNYNLDIKNPHSPEAIVHDPDVLLADYAKLQRRIGDTRDQLKAVLAAALSNG
;
A
#
# COMPACT_ATOMS: atom_id res chain seq x y z
N GLY A 1 16.34 -10.76 -0.67
CA GLY A 1 15.88 -12.03 -1.24
C GLY A 1 17.08 -12.84 -1.65
N GLY A 2 16.98 -14.16 -1.59
CA GLY A 2 17.98 -15.08 -2.13
C GLY A 2 17.49 -15.70 -3.44
N MET A 3 18.34 -16.53 -4.04
CA MET A 3 17.95 -17.43 -5.11
C MET A 3 17.93 -18.85 -4.57
N GLU A 4 16.92 -19.63 -4.94
CA GLU A 4 16.87 -21.06 -4.65
C GLU A 4 17.84 -21.85 -5.53
N GLU A 5 18.23 -23.02 -5.02
CA GLU A 5 19.03 -24.01 -5.75
C GLU A 5 18.31 -24.51 -7.00
N ASP A 6 19.11 -24.94 -7.99
CA ASP A 6 18.58 -25.44 -9.26
C ASP A 6 17.62 -26.61 -9.02
N GLY A 7 16.39 -26.48 -9.53
CA GLY A 7 15.39 -27.53 -9.51
C GLY A 7 14.31 -27.38 -8.44
N ILE A 8 14.48 -26.50 -7.45
CA ILE A 8 13.44 -26.21 -6.45
C ILE A 8 12.19 -25.61 -7.10
N GLU A 9 12.37 -24.78 -8.13
CA GLU A 9 11.31 -24.18 -8.92
C GLU A 9 10.42 -25.22 -9.62
N ASN A 10 10.90 -26.45 -9.84
CA ASN A 10 10.11 -27.50 -10.48
C ASN A 10 8.94 -27.99 -9.62
N ASN A 11 8.97 -27.73 -8.31
CA ASN A 11 7.86 -28.00 -7.39
C ASN A 11 6.68 -27.02 -7.56
N PHE A 12 6.87 -25.96 -8.36
CA PHE A 12 5.86 -24.95 -8.62
C PHE A 12 5.27 -25.11 -10.03
N PRO A 13 4.01 -24.69 -10.26
CA PRO A 13 3.41 -24.68 -11.58
C PRO A 13 4.30 -23.92 -12.58
N ALA A 14 4.39 -24.43 -13.81
CA ALA A 14 5.29 -23.90 -14.85
C ALA A 14 5.15 -22.37 -15.07
N THR A 15 3.93 -21.84 -14.89
CA THR A 15 3.60 -20.42 -15.02
C THR A 15 4.24 -19.52 -13.97
N PHE A 16 4.63 -20.07 -12.81
CA PHE A 16 5.15 -19.35 -11.65
C PHE A 16 6.60 -19.72 -11.29
N ARG A 17 7.29 -20.51 -12.13
CA ARG A 17 8.66 -20.94 -11.86
C ARG A 17 9.62 -19.76 -11.95
N THR A 18 10.18 -19.41 -10.81
CA THR A 18 11.23 -18.40 -10.64
C THR A 18 12.21 -18.91 -9.60
N ARG A 19 13.44 -18.41 -9.63
CA ARG A 19 14.45 -18.71 -8.61
C ARG A 19 14.39 -17.76 -7.42
N GLU A 20 13.62 -16.67 -7.53
CA GLU A 20 13.47 -15.69 -6.47
C GLU A 20 12.68 -16.29 -5.29
N THR A 21 13.38 -16.58 -4.20
CA THR A 21 12.82 -17.21 -2.99
C THR A 21 11.56 -16.49 -2.50
N ALA A 22 11.57 -15.16 -2.47
CA ALA A 22 10.45 -14.36 -1.96
C ALA A 22 9.15 -14.56 -2.78
N ASP A 23 9.27 -14.74 -4.08
CA ASP A 23 8.12 -14.99 -4.96
C ASP A 23 7.57 -16.40 -4.73
N LEU A 24 8.46 -17.39 -4.60
CA LEU A 24 8.09 -18.78 -4.33
C LEU A 24 7.37 -18.92 -3.00
N PHE A 25 7.79 -18.19 -1.96
CA PHE A 25 7.09 -18.14 -0.67
C PHE A 25 5.67 -17.57 -0.80
N LEU A 26 5.47 -16.51 -1.59
CA LEU A 26 4.15 -15.96 -1.83
C LEU A 26 3.23 -17.00 -2.50
N VAL A 27 3.74 -17.69 -3.54
CA VAL A 27 2.99 -18.76 -4.22
C VAL A 27 2.67 -19.90 -3.27
N LEU A 28 3.64 -20.33 -2.46
CA LEU A 28 3.47 -21.41 -1.49
C LEU A 28 2.40 -21.06 -0.45
N ILE A 29 2.44 -19.84 0.12
CA ILE A 29 1.46 -19.40 1.12
C ILE A 29 0.06 -19.37 0.52
N MET A 30 -0.10 -18.81 -0.69
CA MET A 30 -1.41 -18.84 -1.38
C MET A 30 -1.92 -20.26 -1.59
N HIS A 31 -1.03 -21.21 -1.90
CA HIS A 31 -1.39 -22.61 -2.05
C HIS A 31 -1.83 -23.25 -0.73
N LEU A 32 -1.08 -23.04 0.35
CA LEU A 32 -1.31 -23.66 1.67
C LEU A 32 -2.51 -23.08 2.43
N LEU A 33 -2.89 -21.83 2.18
CA LEU A 33 -4.07 -21.25 2.79
C LEU A 33 -5.32 -22.04 2.41
N LYS A 34 -6.19 -22.27 3.39
CA LYS A 34 -7.58 -22.70 3.16
C LYS A 34 -8.42 -21.49 2.78
N ASP A 35 -9.60 -21.71 2.21
CA ASP A 35 -10.55 -20.61 1.99
C ASP A 35 -10.94 -19.97 3.33
N GLY A 36 -10.96 -18.63 3.37
CA GLY A 36 -11.07 -17.83 4.59
C GLY A 36 -9.78 -17.74 5.42
N GLY A 37 -8.71 -18.46 5.04
CA GLY A 37 -7.40 -18.37 5.66
C GLY A 37 -6.73 -17.01 5.38
N ARG A 38 -5.99 -16.50 6.36
CA ARG A 38 -5.35 -15.18 6.32
C ARG A 38 -3.84 -15.30 6.42
N ALA A 39 -3.11 -14.44 5.73
CA ALA A 39 -1.67 -14.34 5.82
C ALA A 39 -1.20 -12.89 5.91
N ALA A 40 -0.05 -12.71 6.57
CA ALA A 40 0.74 -11.49 6.54
C ALA A 40 2.16 -11.85 6.08
N LEU A 41 2.68 -11.16 5.07
CA LEU A 41 3.99 -11.47 4.49
C LEU A 41 4.85 -10.21 4.35
N VAL A 42 6.11 -10.30 4.76
CA VAL A 42 7.11 -9.23 4.59
C VAL A 42 7.86 -9.43 3.28
N LEU A 43 7.80 -8.46 2.38
CA LEU A 43 8.44 -8.52 1.06
C LEU A 43 9.24 -7.24 0.77
N PRO A 44 10.37 -7.33 0.06
CA PRO A 44 11.08 -6.14 -0.43
C PRO A 44 10.28 -5.43 -1.54
N ASP A 45 10.56 -4.15 -1.77
CA ASP A 45 9.95 -3.36 -2.86
C ASP A 45 10.05 -4.07 -4.23
N GLY A 46 11.14 -4.81 -4.48
CA GLY A 46 11.36 -5.55 -5.73
C GLY A 46 10.25 -6.55 -6.09
N THR A 47 9.56 -7.11 -5.09
CA THR A 47 8.42 -7.99 -5.34
C THR A 47 7.18 -7.21 -5.81
N LEU A 48 7.05 -5.94 -5.41
CA LEU A 48 5.90 -5.10 -5.79
C LEU A 48 5.96 -4.61 -7.24
N PHE A 49 7.11 -4.08 -7.66
CA PHE A 49 7.26 -3.51 -9.01
C PHE A 49 7.77 -4.49 -10.06
N GLY A 50 8.31 -5.64 -9.66
CA GLY A 50 8.90 -6.57 -10.62
C GLY A 50 7.88 -7.12 -11.62
N GLU A 51 8.37 -7.43 -12.82
CA GLU A 51 7.56 -7.80 -13.99
C GLU A 51 7.73 -9.29 -14.38
N GLY A 52 7.05 -9.72 -15.44
CA GLY A 52 7.15 -11.09 -15.98
C GLY A 52 6.45 -12.11 -15.08
N ILE A 53 7.21 -13.04 -14.49
CA ILE A 53 6.65 -14.05 -13.57
C ILE A 53 6.03 -13.38 -12.33
N LYS A 54 6.66 -12.31 -11.82
CA LYS A 54 6.12 -11.54 -10.69
C LYS A 54 4.76 -10.92 -11.01
N THR A 55 4.55 -10.44 -12.24
CA THR A 55 3.24 -9.96 -12.70
C THR A 55 2.19 -11.07 -12.60
N ARG A 56 2.48 -12.27 -13.09
CA ARG A 56 1.57 -13.42 -13.02
C ARG A 56 1.26 -13.84 -11.59
N ILE A 57 2.25 -13.80 -10.70
CA ILE A 57 2.07 -14.11 -9.28
C ILE A 57 1.15 -13.07 -8.62
N LYS A 58 1.34 -11.77 -8.91
CA LYS A 58 0.48 -10.69 -8.40
C LYS A 58 -0.94 -10.78 -8.96
N GLU A 59 -1.09 -11.13 -10.23
CA GLU A 59 -2.40 -11.43 -10.83
C GLU A 59 -3.10 -12.58 -10.12
N GLN A 60 -2.40 -13.69 -9.89
CA GLN A 60 -2.94 -14.83 -9.14
C GLN A 60 -3.34 -14.44 -7.71
N LEU A 61 -2.52 -13.62 -7.05
CA LEU A 61 -2.81 -13.10 -5.72
C LEU A 61 -4.11 -12.28 -5.72
N LEU A 62 -4.25 -11.33 -6.65
CA LEU A 62 -5.43 -10.46 -6.71
C LEU A 62 -6.70 -11.20 -7.14
N THR A 63 -6.58 -12.28 -7.91
CA THR A 63 -7.74 -13.05 -8.41
C THR A 63 -8.23 -14.09 -7.41
N THR A 64 -7.34 -14.69 -6.61
CA THR A 64 -7.69 -15.79 -5.70
C THR A 64 -7.75 -15.39 -4.23
N CYS A 65 -7.13 -14.26 -3.89
CA CYS A 65 -7.10 -13.72 -2.54
C CYS A 65 -7.56 -12.26 -2.54
N ASN A 66 -8.10 -11.83 -1.41
CA ASN A 66 -8.41 -10.46 -1.11
C ASN A 66 -7.19 -9.86 -0.41
N LEU A 67 -6.31 -9.24 -1.20
CA LEU A 67 -5.20 -8.41 -0.75
C LEU A 67 -5.76 -7.07 -0.25
N HIS A 68 -6.27 -7.06 0.97
CA HIS A 68 -6.98 -5.91 1.50
C HIS A 68 -6.06 -4.79 2.00
N THR A 69 -4.79 -5.08 2.34
CA THR A 69 -3.88 -4.06 2.88
C THR A 69 -2.41 -4.30 2.53
N ILE A 70 -1.70 -3.22 2.18
CA ILE A 70 -0.24 -3.13 2.08
C ILE A 70 0.25 -2.02 3.01
N VAL A 71 1.09 -2.37 4.00
CA VAL A 71 1.80 -1.38 4.83
C VAL A 71 3.22 -1.22 4.31
N ARG A 72 3.58 0.00 3.88
CA ARG A 72 4.91 0.33 3.39
C ARG A 72 5.77 0.79 4.56
N LEU A 73 6.89 0.09 4.79
CA LEU A 73 7.79 0.42 5.88
C LEU A 73 8.89 1.41 5.41
N PRO A 74 9.40 2.28 6.30
CA PRO A 74 10.45 3.21 5.95
C PRO A 74 11.78 2.52 5.68
N ASN A 75 12.77 3.31 5.26
CA ASN A 75 14.12 2.82 5.09
C ASN A 75 14.75 2.45 6.44
N GLY A 76 15.60 1.41 6.42
CA GLY A 76 16.49 1.07 7.51
C GLY A 76 15.87 0.19 8.59
N VAL A 77 14.61 -0.24 8.44
CA VAL A 77 13.93 -1.12 9.41
C VAL A 77 14.74 -2.40 9.66
N PHE A 78 15.38 -2.92 8.62
CA PHE A 78 16.21 -4.14 8.69
C PHE A 78 17.73 -3.85 8.74
N ASN A 79 18.14 -2.62 9.08
CA ASN A 79 19.56 -2.31 9.26
C ASN A 79 20.15 -3.05 10.48
N PRO A 80 21.41 -3.51 10.41
CA PRO A 80 22.39 -3.29 9.34
C PRO A 80 22.37 -4.36 8.24
N TYR A 81 21.41 -5.29 8.26
CA TYR A 81 21.38 -6.41 7.33
C TYR A 81 20.99 -5.97 5.91
N THR A 82 20.07 -5.01 5.80
CA THR A 82 19.71 -4.42 4.51
C THR A 82 19.10 -3.02 4.66
N GLY A 83 19.44 -2.13 3.73
CA GLY A 83 18.78 -0.83 3.54
C GLY A 83 17.63 -0.87 2.54
N ILE A 84 17.19 -2.06 2.12
CA ILE A 84 16.07 -2.22 1.19
C ILE A 84 14.76 -1.92 1.93
N LYS A 85 13.91 -1.08 1.34
CA LYS A 85 12.54 -0.86 1.80
C LYS A 85 11.70 -2.12 1.64
N THR A 86 10.81 -2.34 2.60
CA THR A 86 10.01 -3.55 2.71
C THR A 86 8.55 -3.19 2.96
N ASN A 87 7.68 -4.15 2.68
CA ASN A 87 6.24 -3.96 2.72
C ASN A 87 5.62 -5.18 3.41
N LEU A 88 4.54 -4.93 4.15
CA LEU A 88 3.73 -5.95 4.79
C LEU A 88 2.46 -6.13 3.97
N LEU A 89 2.27 -7.30 3.37
CA LEU A 89 1.07 -7.65 2.61
C LEU A 89 0.13 -8.44 3.51
N PHE A 90 -1.13 -8.03 3.58
CA PHE A 90 -2.16 -8.73 4.32
C PHE A 90 -3.28 -9.15 3.37
N PHE A 91 -3.54 -10.45 3.33
CA PHE A 91 -4.54 -11.00 2.42
C PHE A 91 -5.30 -12.20 3.00
N THR A 92 -6.50 -12.40 2.48
CA THR A 92 -7.40 -13.52 2.83
C THR A 92 -7.72 -14.33 1.59
N LYS A 93 -7.61 -15.66 1.63
CA LYS A 93 -7.92 -16.51 0.48
C LYS A 93 -9.43 -16.75 0.32
N GLY A 94 -9.89 -16.87 -0.92
CA GLY A 94 -11.23 -17.34 -1.27
C GLY A 94 -12.13 -16.30 -1.93
N THR A 95 -11.78 -15.01 -1.83
CA THR A 95 -12.47 -13.93 -2.53
C THR A 95 -11.45 -13.10 -3.32
N PRO A 96 -11.75 -12.66 -4.55
CA PRO A 96 -10.87 -11.76 -5.29
C PRO A 96 -10.66 -10.42 -4.56
N THR A 97 -9.57 -9.74 -4.90
CA THR A 97 -9.31 -8.36 -4.47
C THR A 97 -10.16 -7.40 -5.29
N GLU A 98 -10.90 -6.54 -4.61
CA GLU A 98 -11.64 -5.42 -5.22
C GLU A 98 -10.90 -4.09 -5.03
N GLU A 99 -10.32 -3.92 -3.85
CA GLU A 99 -9.63 -2.72 -3.41
C GLU A 99 -8.43 -3.09 -2.52
N VAL A 100 -7.37 -2.30 -2.62
CA VAL A 100 -6.19 -2.44 -1.76
C VAL A 100 -6.00 -1.13 -1.00
N TRP A 101 -5.96 -1.23 0.32
CA TRP A 101 -5.51 -0.12 1.15
C TRP A 101 -4.00 -0.09 1.24
N PHE A 102 -3.43 1.07 1.00
CA PHE A 102 -2.02 1.33 1.27
C PHE A 102 -1.91 2.19 2.53
N TYR A 103 -0.91 1.90 3.36
CA TYR A 103 -0.54 2.73 4.49
C TYR A 103 0.98 2.94 4.47
N GLU A 104 1.43 4.19 4.37
CA GLU A 104 2.83 4.56 4.46
C GLU A 104 3.19 4.87 5.91
N HIS A 105 3.92 3.96 6.56
CA HIS A 105 4.32 4.11 7.96
C HIS A 105 5.27 5.32 8.09
N PRO A 106 4.95 6.32 8.93
CA PRO A 106 5.81 7.49 9.09
C PRO A 106 7.00 7.20 10.00
N TYR A 107 8.08 7.95 9.83
CA TYR A 107 9.12 8.00 10.86
C TYR A 107 8.62 8.73 12.11
N PRO A 108 9.11 8.36 13.31
CA PRO A 108 8.94 9.17 14.50
C PRO A 108 9.54 10.58 14.34
N PRO A 109 9.04 11.59 15.07
CA PRO A 109 9.60 12.93 15.06
C PRO A 109 11.13 12.93 15.28
N GLY A 110 11.86 13.58 14.38
CA GLY A 110 13.32 13.66 14.45
C GLY A 110 14.09 12.41 14.02
N VAL A 111 13.41 11.36 13.52
CA VAL A 111 14.02 10.21 12.86
C VAL A 111 13.93 10.40 11.35
N LYS A 112 15.03 10.16 10.62
CA LYS A 112 15.06 10.15 9.15
C LYS A 112 15.43 8.79 8.55
N ASN A 113 15.94 7.88 9.37
CA ASN A 113 16.35 6.52 8.99
C ASN A 113 16.47 5.66 10.25
N TYR A 114 16.03 4.41 10.20
CA TYR A 114 16.31 3.44 11.27
C TYR A 114 17.71 2.84 11.10
N ASN A 115 18.28 2.40 12.22
CA ASN A 115 19.58 1.74 12.24
C ASN A 115 19.71 0.83 13.47
N LYS A 116 20.86 0.15 13.61
CA LYS A 116 21.12 -0.79 14.71
C LYS A 116 20.91 -0.17 16.11
N THR A 117 21.22 1.11 16.30
CA THR A 117 21.11 1.80 17.61
C THR A 117 19.75 2.45 17.82
N ARG A 118 18.99 2.68 16.75
CA ARG A 118 17.62 3.22 16.75
C ARG A 118 16.72 2.34 15.87
N PRO A 119 16.37 1.13 16.35
CA PRO A 119 15.46 0.25 15.62
C PRO A 119 14.02 0.75 15.70
N MET A 120 13.21 0.31 14.75
CA MET A 120 11.75 0.48 14.78
C MET A 120 11.16 -0.25 16.00
N ARG A 121 10.19 0.38 16.65
CA ARG A 121 9.51 -0.16 17.84
C ARG A 121 8.04 -0.43 17.57
N ILE A 122 7.44 -1.31 18.38
CA ILE A 122 6.05 -1.76 18.18
C ILE A 122 5.02 -0.66 18.48
N GLU A 123 5.36 0.31 19.32
CA GLU A 123 4.52 1.46 19.66
C GLU A 123 4.37 2.41 18.45
N GLU A 124 5.33 2.38 17.52
CA GLU A 124 5.25 3.20 16.30
C GLU A 124 4.09 2.76 15.40
N PHE A 125 3.58 1.53 15.56
CA PHE A 125 2.43 0.99 14.82
C PHE A 125 1.05 1.34 15.41
N ASP A 126 0.99 2.13 16.49
CA ASP A 126 -0.28 2.41 17.17
C ASP A 126 -1.25 3.21 16.29
N ALA A 127 -0.74 4.00 15.36
CA ALA A 127 -1.54 4.70 14.36
C ALA A 127 -2.22 3.71 13.39
N GLU A 128 -1.48 2.75 12.85
CA GLU A 128 -1.98 1.70 11.95
C GLU A 128 -2.99 0.81 12.68
N LYS A 129 -2.69 0.41 13.93
CA LYS A 129 -3.60 -0.42 14.74
C LYS A 129 -4.93 0.28 14.98
N SER A 130 -4.89 1.57 15.30
CA SER A 130 -6.10 2.38 15.54
C SER A 130 -6.91 2.58 14.26
N TRP A 131 -6.22 2.76 13.12
CA TRP A 131 -6.85 2.94 11.81
C TRP A 131 -7.42 1.64 11.21
N TRP A 132 -6.91 0.47 11.61
CA TRP A 132 -7.12 -0.81 10.93
C TRP A 132 -8.58 -1.22 10.71
N ASN A 133 -9.44 -0.95 11.70
CA ASN A 133 -10.85 -1.35 11.70
C ASN A 133 -11.80 -0.22 11.25
N ASP A 134 -11.35 1.03 11.29
CA ASP A 134 -12.13 2.23 10.95
C ASP A 134 -11.39 3.03 9.86
N ARG A 135 -11.20 2.37 8.72
CA ARG A 135 -10.31 2.86 7.66
C ARG A 135 -10.86 4.11 6.99
N VAL A 136 -10.09 5.18 7.08
CA VAL A 136 -10.32 6.44 6.37
C VAL A 136 -9.07 6.89 5.66
N GLU A 137 -9.22 7.46 4.47
CA GLU A 137 -8.09 8.09 3.77
C GLU A 137 -7.54 9.25 4.60
N ASN A 138 -6.21 9.37 4.61
CA ASN A 138 -5.50 10.43 5.32
C ASN A 138 -4.11 10.62 4.69
N LYS A 139 -3.26 11.49 5.29
CA LYS A 139 -1.90 11.76 4.79
C LYS A 139 -0.99 10.54 4.62
N TYR A 140 -1.29 9.41 5.27
CA TYR A 140 -0.52 8.17 5.22
C TYR A 140 -1.26 7.02 4.54
N ALA A 141 -2.60 7.08 4.49
CA ALA A 141 -3.43 5.99 3.99
C ALA A 141 -4.26 6.40 2.78
N TRP A 142 -4.18 5.63 1.72
CA TRP A 142 -4.97 5.83 0.49
C TRP A 142 -5.42 4.48 -0.05
N ARG A 143 -6.43 4.51 -0.91
CA ARG A 143 -6.99 3.30 -1.51
C ARG A 143 -6.80 3.26 -3.01
N VAL A 144 -6.62 2.06 -3.55
CA VAL A 144 -6.50 1.82 -5.00
C VAL A 144 -7.42 0.67 -5.40
N SER A 145 -8.15 0.81 -6.50
CA SER A 145 -8.99 -0.26 -7.01
C SER A 145 -8.17 -1.37 -7.66
N ALA A 146 -8.68 -2.60 -7.68
CA ALA A 146 -8.05 -3.70 -8.39
C ALA A 146 -7.93 -3.42 -9.89
N ASP A 147 -8.86 -2.66 -10.48
CA ASP A 147 -8.81 -2.30 -11.89
C ASP A 147 -7.70 -1.29 -12.20
N ASP A 148 -7.46 -0.31 -11.33
CA ASP A 148 -6.30 0.59 -11.45
C ASP A 148 -4.99 -0.20 -11.33
N ILE A 149 -4.93 -1.22 -10.46
CA ILE A 149 -3.76 -2.09 -10.32
C ILE A 149 -3.55 -2.92 -11.59
N LYS A 150 -4.61 -3.50 -12.18
CA LYS A 150 -4.55 -4.22 -13.46
C LYS A 150 -4.07 -3.32 -14.59
N ALA A 151 -4.60 -2.09 -14.68
CA ALA A 151 -4.20 -1.10 -15.68
C ALA A 151 -2.70 -0.74 -15.56
N ARG A 152 -2.14 -0.87 -14.35
CA ARG A 152 -0.71 -0.69 -14.06
C ARG A 152 0.10 -1.99 -14.23
N ASN A 153 -0.38 -2.95 -15.00
CA ASN A 153 0.26 -4.25 -15.21
C ASN A 153 0.58 -4.99 -13.88
N TYR A 154 -0.35 -4.90 -12.92
CA TYR A 154 -0.20 -5.43 -11.57
C TYR A 154 1.01 -4.87 -10.81
N ASN A 155 1.47 -3.66 -11.13
CA ASN A 155 2.52 -2.99 -10.35
C ASN A 155 1.93 -2.46 -9.02
N LEU A 156 2.36 -3.05 -7.92
CA LEU A 156 1.93 -2.69 -6.56
C LEU A 156 2.80 -1.62 -5.91
N ASP A 157 3.85 -1.12 -6.57
CA ASP A 157 4.65 0.02 -6.10
C ASP A 157 3.92 1.35 -6.35
N ILE A 158 2.81 1.54 -5.65
CA ILE A 158 2.01 2.75 -5.71
C ILE A 158 2.49 3.69 -4.61
N LYS A 159 2.97 4.88 -5.00
CA LYS A 159 3.47 5.87 -4.05
C LYS A 159 2.32 6.61 -3.38
N ASN A 160 2.56 7.12 -2.17
CA ASN A 160 1.61 7.93 -1.43
C ASN A 160 1.33 9.23 -2.21
N PRO A 161 0.08 9.47 -2.67
CA PRO A 161 -0.27 10.68 -3.41
C PRO A 161 -0.21 11.95 -2.54
N HIS A 162 -0.16 11.80 -1.22
CA HIS A 162 -0.07 12.90 -0.27
C HIS A 162 1.36 13.23 0.17
N SER A 163 2.36 12.50 -0.34
CA SER A 163 3.77 12.80 -0.05
C SER A 163 4.16 14.17 -0.65
N PRO A 164 4.98 14.99 0.04
CA PRO A 164 5.49 16.24 -0.52
C PRO A 164 6.19 16.06 -1.86
N GLU A 165 6.85 14.92 -2.07
CA GLU A 165 7.54 14.56 -3.32
C GLU A 165 6.57 14.20 -4.46
N ALA A 166 5.34 13.80 -4.13
CA ALA A 166 4.29 13.46 -5.10
C ALA A 166 3.45 14.68 -5.51
N ILE A 167 3.59 15.81 -4.82
CA ILE A 167 2.96 17.07 -5.21
C ILE A 167 3.63 17.52 -6.50
N VAL A 168 2.89 17.45 -7.61
CA VAL A 168 3.32 17.92 -8.93
C VAL A 168 3.72 19.40 -8.80
N HIS A 169 5.01 19.69 -8.96
CA HIS A 169 5.54 21.05 -8.92
C HIS A 169 5.33 21.83 -10.23
N ASP A 170 4.54 21.30 -11.17
CA ASP A 170 4.16 22.01 -12.38
C ASP A 170 3.28 23.23 -12.01
N PRO A 171 3.73 24.46 -12.28
CA PRO A 171 2.97 25.67 -11.95
C PRO A 171 1.55 25.67 -12.53
N ASP A 172 1.35 25.12 -13.73
CA ASP A 172 0.05 25.16 -14.40
C ASP A 172 -0.95 24.21 -13.72
N VAL A 173 -0.48 23.03 -13.30
CA VAL A 173 -1.28 22.07 -12.53
C VAL A 173 -1.60 22.64 -11.15
N LEU A 174 -0.62 23.24 -10.48
CA LEU A 174 -0.82 23.88 -9.17
C LEU A 174 -1.81 25.04 -9.23
N LEU A 175 -1.77 25.85 -10.29
CA LEU A 175 -2.72 26.94 -10.50
C LEU A 175 -4.14 26.41 -10.76
N ALA A 176 -4.28 25.33 -11.53
CA ALA A 176 -5.56 24.67 -11.77
C ALA A 176 -6.15 24.10 -10.46
N ASP A 177 -5.33 23.43 -9.65
CA ASP A 177 -5.73 22.90 -8.35
C ASP A 177 -6.08 24.01 -7.36
N TYR A 178 -5.28 25.09 -7.32
CA TYR A 178 -5.58 26.27 -6.51
C TYR A 178 -6.94 26.89 -6.89
N ALA A 179 -7.21 27.04 -8.19
CA ALA A 179 -8.50 27.55 -8.67
C ALA A 179 -9.67 26.63 -8.26
N LYS A 180 -9.47 25.30 -8.32
CA LYS A 180 -10.47 24.31 -7.87
C LYS A 180 -10.71 24.38 -6.37
N LEU A 181 -9.65 24.56 -5.58
CA LEU A 181 -9.73 24.69 -4.13
C LEU A 181 -10.47 25.98 -3.73
N GLN A 182 -10.18 27.09 -4.40
CA GLN A 182 -10.88 28.37 -4.19
C GLN A 182 -12.38 28.26 -4.46
N ARG A 183 -12.79 27.55 -5.52
CA ARG A 183 -14.22 27.28 -5.77
C ARG A 183 -14.85 26.47 -4.65
N ARG A 184 -14.20 25.38 -4.21
CA ARG A 184 -14.69 24.55 -3.09
C ARG A 184 -14.84 25.35 -1.79
N ILE A 185 -13.91 26.25 -1.50
CA ILE A 185 -14.00 27.16 -0.35
C ILE A 185 -15.21 28.09 -0.49
N GLY A 186 -15.43 28.65 -1.68
CA GLY A 186 -16.62 29.46 -2.00
C GLY A 186 -17.92 28.69 -1.77
N ASP A 187 -18.04 27.51 -2.37
CA ASP A 187 -19.23 26.66 -2.28
C ASP A 187 -19.53 26.28 -0.81
N THR A 188 -18.49 25.88 -0.07
CA THR A 188 -18.61 25.52 1.36
C THR A 188 -19.06 26.72 2.20
N ARG A 189 -18.52 27.91 1.91
CA ARG A 189 -18.90 29.15 2.59
C ARG A 189 -20.36 29.52 2.31
N ASP A 190 -20.82 29.35 1.07
CA ASP A 190 -22.19 29.67 0.69
C ASP A 190 -23.18 28.67 1.29
N GLN A 191 -22.81 27.39 1.37
CA GLN A 191 -23.55 26.39 2.14
C GLN A 191 -23.68 26.77 3.62
N LEU A 192 -22.58 27.17 4.27
CA LEU A 192 -22.61 27.62 5.67
C LEU A 192 -23.52 28.83 5.86
N LYS A 193 -23.48 29.81 4.95
CA LYS A 193 -24.38 30.96 4.99
C LYS A 193 -25.84 30.57 4.83
N ALA A 194 -26.16 29.67 3.91
CA ALA A 194 -27.52 29.21 3.67
C ALA A 194 -28.09 28.50 4.91
N VAL A 195 -27.30 27.63 5.55
CA VAL A 195 -27.68 26.93 6.79
C VAL A 195 -27.90 27.93 7.93
N LEU A 196 -27.01 28.91 8.11
CA LEU A 196 -27.16 29.94 9.13
C LEU A 196 -28.38 30.83 8.90
N ALA A 197 -28.64 31.23 7.65
CA ALA A 197 -29.81 32.02 7.30
C ALA A 197 -31.12 31.26 7.57
N ALA A 198 -31.18 29.97 7.20
CA ALA A 198 -32.33 29.11 7.47
C ALA A 198 -32.56 28.88 8.97
N ALA A 199 -31.49 28.79 9.76
CA ALA A 199 -31.58 28.66 11.22
C ALA A 199 -32.07 29.97 11.88
N LEU A 200 -31.64 31.12 11.38
CA LEU A 200 -32.05 32.43 11.87
C LEU A 200 -33.47 32.83 11.43
N SER A 201 -33.99 32.29 10.33
CA SER A 201 -35.36 32.56 9.89
C SER A 201 -36.42 31.64 10.52
N ASN A 202 -35.99 30.56 11.20
CA ASN A 202 -36.86 29.60 11.87
C ASN A 202 -36.86 29.75 13.42
N GLY A 203 -36.27 30.83 13.94
CA GLY A 203 -36.34 31.22 15.36
C GLY A 203 -37.08 32.54 15.53
#